data_AF-A0A4R8ZW30-F1
#
_entry.id   AF-A0A4R8ZW30-F1
#
_cell.length_a   1.000
_cell.length_b   1.000
_cell.length_c   1.000
_cell.angle_alpha   90.00
_cell.angle_beta   90.00
_cell.angle_gamma   90.00
#
_symmetry.space_group_name_H-M   'P 1'
#
loop_
_entity.id
_entity.type
_entity.pdbx_description
1 polymer ?
#
loop_
_entity_poly.entity_id
_entity_poly.type
_entity_poly.pdbx_seq_one_letter_code
_entity_poly.pdbx_strand_id
1 'polypeptide(L)'
;MSAPLSPPDHPALPRLTARVLALAAGAALALLLPIALATPAGAHDQVISSTPAEGEHLAAAPGEVAMTFTSDVLELGAIMLVVDANGEDWASGPPELEGAQAVQALTDGLPDGAYQLRWRVVSADGHPISGTVDFTIGSVPETDAAAAEPRATPAAVAAESDTAVTGGSDFPLLLTGLIGASVGIGVYLLALLRRRGRPHVARAHNNTLHHPTNGI
;
A
#
# COMPACT_ATOMS: atom_id res chain seq x y z
N MET A 1 -20.68 67.72 -31.66
CA MET A 1 -20.11 66.59 -32.41
C MET A 1 -19.11 65.91 -31.49
N SER A 2 -19.53 64.88 -30.76
CA SER A 2 -18.70 64.21 -29.74
C SER A 2 -18.00 63.01 -30.36
N ALA A 3 -16.67 62.95 -30.25
CA ALA A 3 -15.86 61.84 -30.73
C ALA A 3 -16.07 60.59 -29.84
N PRO A 4 -16.10 59.36 -30.39
CA PRO A 4 -16.20 58.15 -29.59
C PRO A 4 -14.87 57.85 -28.90
N LEU A 5 -14.95 57.48 -27.61
CA LEU A 5 -13.82 57.00 -26.81
C LEU A 5 -13.36 55.62 -27.32
N SER A 6 -12.07 55.47 -27.61
CA SER A 6 -11.47 54.17 -27.91
C SER A 6 -11.54 53.25 -26.69
N PRO A 7 -11.85 51.95 -26.86
CA PRO A 7 -11.83 50.99 -25.77
C PRO A 7 -10.39 50.71 -25.30
N PRO A 8 -10.18 50.36 -24.02
CA PRO A 8 -8.86 50.01 -23.50
C PRO A 8 -8.38 48.67 -24.07
N ASP A 9 -7.13 48.64 -24.54
CA ASP A 9 -6.44 47.41 -24.91
C ASP A 9 -6.21 46.54 -23.65
N HIS A 10 -6.98 45.45 -23.52
CA HIS A 10 -6.71 44.45 -22.50
C HIS A 10 -5.50 43.60 -22.95
N PRO A 11 -4.41 43.51 -22.17
CA PRO A 11 -3.26 42.71 -22.55
C PRO A 11 -3.66 41.22 -22.55
N ALA A 12 -3.80 40.64 -23.74
CA ALA A 12 -3.95 39.21 -23.91
C ALA A 12 -2.68 38.54 -23.35
N LEU A 13 -2.84 37.73 -22.30
CA LEU A 13 -1.73 36.93 -21.77
C LEU A 13 -1.11 36.12 -22.93
N PRO A 14 0.22 36.17 -23.12
CA PRO A 14 0.85 35.56 -24.28
C PRO A 14 0.59 34.05 -24.24
N ARG A 15 0.00 33.50 -25.30
CA ARG A 15 -0.36 32.07 -25.45
C ARG A 15 0.77 31.09 -25.09
N LEU A 16 2.02 31.56 -25.11
CA LEU A 16 3.23 30.84 -24.70
C LEU A 16 3.26 30.53 -23.19
N THR A 17 2.79 31.43 -22.31
CA THR A 17 2.76 31.16 -20.86
C THR A 17 1.73 30.11 -20.50
N ALA A 18 0.61 30.06 -21.22
CA ALA A 18 -0.40 29.01 -21.06
C ALA A 18 0.12 27.63 -21.49
N ARG A 19 0.89 27.56 -22.60
CA ARG A 19 1.50 26.31 -23.08
C ARG A 19 2.56 25.77 -22.12
N VAL A 20 3.42 26.64 -21.57
CA VAL A 20 4.45 26.23 -20.61
C VAL A 20 3.82 25.73 -19.31
N LEU A 21 2.77 26.38 -18.81
CA LEU A 21 2.04 25.93 -17.62
C LEU A 21 1.33 24.60 -17.85
N ALA A 22 0.72 24.39 -19.03
CA ALA A 22 0.08 23.12 -19.37
C ALA A 22 1.08 21.98 -19.46
N LEU A 23 2.26 22.21 -20.04
CA LEU A 23 3.34 21.21 -20.10
C LEU A 23 3.90 20.90 -18.70
N ALA A 24 4.09 21.90 -17.85
CA ALA A 24 4.55 21.70 -16.47
C ALA A 24 3.52 20.93 -15.63
N ALA A 25 2.23 21.24 -15.78
CA ALA A 25 1.15 20.52 -15.11
C ALA A 25 1.04 19.07 -15.63
N GLY A 26 1.16 18.87 -16.94
CA GLY A 26 1.20 17.53 -17.54
C GLY A 26 2.38 16.69 -17.06
N ALA A 27 3.58 17.29 -16.96
CA ALA A 27 4.76 16.62 -16.43
C ALA A 27 4.63 16.30 -14.94
N ALA A 28 4.07 17.21 -14.13
CA ALA A 28 3.82 16.98 -12.72
C ALA A 28 2.78 15.85 -12.52
N LEU A 29 1.70 15.84 -13.30
CA LEU A 29 0.70 14.78 -13.24
C LEU A 29 1.30 13.44 -13.68
N ALA A 30 2.12 13.42 -14.73
CA ALA A 30 2.81 12.22 -15.19
C ALA A 30 3.79 11.65 -14.14
N LEU A 31 4.40 12.48 -13.30
CA LEU A 31 5.27 12.04 -12.20
C LEU A 31 4.50 11.58 -10.96
N LEU A 32 3.38 12.24 -10.63
CA LEU A 32 2.65 12.00 -9.39
C LEU A 32 1.62 10.87 -9.51
N LEU A 33 1.06 10.66 -10.70
CA LEU A 33 0.04 9.63 -10.93
C LEU A 33 0.56 8.20 -10.65
N PRO A 34 1.79 7.80 -11.04
CA PRO A 34 2.32 6.47 -10.71
C PRO A 34 2.50 6.25 -9.21
N ILE A 35 2.87 7.30 -8.47
CA ILE A 35 3.05 7.24 -7.01
C ILE A 35 1.69 7.09 -6.31
N ALA A 36 0.68 7.79 -6.79
CA ALA A 36 -0.69 7.70 -6.26
C ALA A 36 -1.37 6.36 -6.58
N LEU A 37 -0.95 5.69 -7.66
CA LEU A 37 -1.46 4.38 -8.07
C LEU A 37 -0.53 3.23 -7.66
N ALA A 38 0.58 3.50 -7.00
CA ALA A 38 1.48 2.46 -6.52
C ALA A 38 0.75 1.63 -5.45
N THR A 39 0.44 0.38 -5.79
CA THR A 39 -0.03 -0.57 -4.78
C THR A 39 1.16 -0.94 -3.88
N PRO A 40 0.95 -1.11 -2.57
CA PRO A 40 2.00 -1.63 -1.70
C PRO A 40 2.49 -2.96 -2.28
N ALA A 41 3.79 -3.08 -2.53
CA ALA A 41 4.38 -4.36 -2.89
C ALA A 41 4.31 -5.26 -1.64
N GLY A 42 3.54 -6.34 -1.71
CA GLY A 42 3.47 -7.34 -0.64
C GLY A 42 4.77 -8.13 -0.59
N ALA A 43 5.75 -7.62 0.16
CA ALA A 43 7.05 -8.26 0.38
C ALA A 43 7.09 -9.14 1.64
N HIS A 44 5.92 -9.46 2.20
CA HIS A 44 5.86 -10.31 3.38
C HIS A 44 5.90 -11.77 2.97
N ASP A 45 6.76 -12.55 3.64
CA ASP A 45 6.78 -13.98 3.45
C ASP A 45 5.45 -14.61 3.85
N GLN A 46 4.97 -15.51 2.97
CA GLN A 46 3.71 -16.21 3.13
C GLN A 46 3.94 -17.71 3.07
N VAL A 47 3.04 -18.44 3.71
CA VAL A 47 2.91 -19.89 3.50
C VAL A 47 2.40 -20.10 2.07
N ILE A 48 3.12 -20.88 1.28
CA ILE A 48 2.68 -21.37 -0.04
C ILE A 48 1.77 -22.59 0.16
N SER A 49 2.20 -23.52 1.00
CA SER A 49 1.48 -24.77 1.27
C SER A 49 1.88 -25.38 2.60
N SER A 50 1.00 -26.21 3.13
CA SER A 50 1.24 -27.06 4.29
C SER A 50 0.86 -28.51 3.98
N THR A 51 1.46 -29.45 4.69
CA THR A 51 1.05 -30.84 4.75
C THR A 51 1.01 -31.21 6.22
N PRO A 52 -0.17 -31.44 6.81
CA PRO A 52 -1.50 -31.46 6.18
C PRO A 52 -1.94 -30.07 5.68
N ALA A 53 -2.85 -30.04 4.70
CA ALA A 53 -3.49 -28.82 4.24
C ALA A 53 -4.52 -28.30 5.28
N GLU A 54 -4.89 -27.02 5.17
CA GLU A 54 -5.94 -26.42 6.00
C GLU A 54 -7.26 -27.21 5.90
N GLY A 55 -7.76 -27.66 7.05
CA GLY A 55 -8.97 -28.47 7.18
C GLY A 55 -8.83 -29.91 6.68
N GLU A 56 -7.63 -30.39 6.36
CA GLU A 56 -7.43 -31.74 5.85
C GLU A 56 -7.84 -32.81 6.87
N HIS A 57 -8.45 -33.88 6.37
CA HIS A 57 -8.82 -35.06 7.14
C HIS A 57 -7.93 -36.23 6.77
N LEU A 58 -7.10 -36.66 7.70
CA LEU A 58 -6.19 -37.78 7.52
C LEU A 58 -6.80 -39.06 8.08
N ALA A 59 -6.77 -40.13 7.30
CA ALA A 59 -7.23 -41.44 7.77
C ALA A 59 -6.34 -42.04 8.88
N ALA A 60 -5.08 -41.61 8.96
CA ALA A 60 -4.12 -42.05 9.97
C ALA A 60 -3.16 -40.92 10.32
N ALA A 61 -2.58 -40.98 11.52
CA ALA A 61 -1.61 -40.00 11.97
C ALA A 61 -0.38 -39.95 11.03
N PRO A 62 0.07 -38.75 10.60
CA PRO A 62 1.28 -38.62 9.82
C PRO A 62 2.51 -38.75 10.72
N GLY A 63 3.66 -39.11 10.15
CA GLY A 63 4.94 -39.12 10.90
C GLY A 63 5.57 -37.73 11.04
N GLU A 64 5.17 -36.79 10.20
CA GLU A 64 5.69 -35.42 10.15
C GLU A 64 4.63 -34.46 9.61
N VAL A 65 4.83 -33.18 9.87
CA VAL A 65 4.13 -32.09 9.18
C VAL A 65 5.15 -31.20 8.49
N ALA A 66 4.77 -30.61 7.36
CA ALA A 66 5.66 -29.80 6.55
C ALA A 66 4.98 -28.50 6.11
N MET A 67 5.79 -27.47 5.91
CA MET A 67 5.37 -26.17 5.39
C MET A 67 6.36 -25.66 4.35
N THR A 68 5.85 -25.02 3.31
CA THR A 68 6.64 -24.32 2.30
C THR A 68 6.30 -22.84 2.31
N PHE A 69 7.32 -21.99 2.32
CA PHE A 69 7.21 -20.54 2.36
C PHE A 69 7.64 -19.90 1.03
N THR A 70 7.36 -18.61 0.86
CA THR A 70 7.76 -17.85 -0.34
C THR A 70 9.26 -17.55 -0.41
N SER A 71 9.93 -17.46 0.73
CA SER A 71 11.38 -17.27 0.80
C SER A 71 11.99 -18.20 1.84
N ASP A 72 13.32 -18.23 1.86
CA ASP A 72 14.08 -19.00 2.83
C ASP A 72 13.78 -18.55 4.26
N VAL A 73 13.80 -19.52 5.17
CA VAL A 73 13.55 -19.30 6.60
C VAL A 73 14.81 -19.58 7.41
N LEU A 74 15.03 -18.77 8.45
CA LEU A 74 16.16 -18.88 9.35
C LEU A 74 15.90 -19.90 10.45
N GLU A 75 16.92 -20.67 10.81
CA GLU A 75 16.85 -21.63 11.92
C GLU A 75 16.57 -20.96 13.27
N LEU A 76 17.14 -19.78 13.49
CA LEU A 76 16.99 -19.07 14.76
C LEU A 76 15.56 -18.55 14.93
N GLY A 77 14.84 -19.09 15.90
CA GLY A 77 13.48 -18.65 16.26
C GLY A 77 12.37 -19.39 15.52
N ALA A 78 12.70 -20.44 14.76
CA ALA A 78 11.73 -21.36 14.20
C ALA A 78 11.11 -22.24 15.29
N ILE A 79 9.78 -22.37 15.27
CA ILE A 79 8.97 -23.17 16.17
C ILE A 79 7.84 -23.79 15.36
N MET A 80 7.64 -25.10 15.48
CA MET A 80 6.49 -25.82 14.96
C MET A 80 5.97 -26.76 16.04
N LEU A 81 4.71 -26.59 16.44
CA LEU A 81 4.03 -27.40 17.45
C LEU A 81 2.82 -28.06 16.80
N VAL A 82 2.49 -29.28 17.19
CA VAL A 82 1.26 -29.95 16.75
C VAL A 82 0.43 -30.27 17.97
N VAL A 83 -0.60 -29.45 18.18
CA VAL A 83 -1.34 -29.41 19.44
C VAL A 83 -2.70 -30.07 19.26
N ASP A 84 -3.04 -31.01 20.15
CA ASP A 84 -4.35 -31.66 20.16
C ASP A 84 -5.43 -30.81 20.88
N ALA A 85 -6.67 -31.30 20.91
CA ALA A 85 -7.78 -30.64 21.59
C ALA A 85 -7.61 -30.51 23.13
N ASN A 86 -6.71 -31.28 23.74
CA ASN A 86 -6.37 -31.20 25.17
C ASN A 86 -5.24 -30.20 25.46
N GLY A 87 -4.60 -29.67 24.41
CA GLY A 87 -3.46 -28.78 24.52
C GLY A 87 -2.12 -29.50 24.61
N GLU A 88 -2.07 -30.81 24.37
CA GLU A 88 -0.83 -31.59 24.34
C GLU A 88 -0.12 -31.41 23.00
N ASP A 89 1.19 -31.18 23.05
CA ASP A 89 2.05 -31.02 21.87
C ASP A 89 2.71 -32.34 21.50
N TRP A 90 2.55 -32.72 20.24
CA TRP A 90 3.01 -33.97 19.65
C TRP A 90 4.24 -33.79 18.74
N ALA A 91 4.85 -32.61 18.74
CA ALA A 91 6.11 -32.36 18.04
C ALA A 91 7.28 -33.13 18.68
N SER A 92 8.10 -33.78 17.85
CA SER A 92 9.29 -34.53 18.25
C SER A 92 10.56 -33.76 17.87
N GLY A 93 11.23 -33.18 18.87
CA GLY A 93 12.47 -32.43 18.67
C GLY A 93 12.28 -31.09 17.94
N PRO A 94 13.37 -30.40 17.58
CA PRO A 94 13.31 -29.15 16.83
C PRO A 94 12.88 -29.39 15.37
N PRO A 95 12.25 -28.41 14.70
CA PRO A 95 11.95 -28.51 13.28
C PRO A 95 13.24 -28.49 12.44
N GLU A 96 13.24 -29.24 11.35
CA GLU A 96 14.28 -29.22 10.33
C GLU A 96 13.92 -28.19 9.25
N LEU A 97 14.88 -27.34 8.87
CA LEU A 97 14.66 -26.30 7.87
C LEU A 97 15.64 -26.43 6.72
N GLU A 98 15.13 -26.35 5.49
CA GLU A 98 15.93 -26.37 4.27
C GLU A 98 15.39 -25.34 3.27
N GLY A 99 16.10 -24.21 3.14
CA GLY A 99 15.67 -23.09 2.32
C GLY A 99 14.31 -22.57 2.78
N ALA A 100 13.32 -22.65 1.90
CA ALA A 100 11.94 -22.24 2.16
C ALA A 100 11.04 -23.35 2.74
N GLN A 101 11.60 -24.51 3.12
CA GLN A 101 10.85 -25.61 3.72
C GLN A 101 11.14 -25.74 5.21
N ALA A 102 10.09 -26.05 5.99
CA ALA A 102 10.21 -26.44 7.39
C ALA A 102 9.43 -27.74 7.61
N VAL A 103 10.07 -28.71 8.26
CA VAL A 103 9.51 -30.04 8.56
C VAL A 103 9.61 -30.27 10.06
N GLN A 104 8.52 -30.75 10.65
CA GLN A 104 8.45 -31.10 12.07
C GLN A 104 8.03 -32.56 12.19
N ALA A 105 8.96 -33.40 12.67
CA ALA A 105 8.65 -34.78 13.03
C ALA A 105 7.65 -34.82 14.19
N LEU A 106 6.78 -35.83 14.20
CA LEU A 106 5.81 -36.07 15.26
C LEU A 106 6.20 -37.29 16.09
N THR A 107 5.78 -37.31 17.34
CA THR A 107 5.87 -38.50 18.18
C THR A 107 4.87 -39.56 17.70
N ASP A 108 5.13 -40.84 17.96
CA ASP A 108 4.16 -41.89 17.64
C ASP A 108 2.91 -41.83 18.53
N GLY A 109 1.80 -42.39 18.04
CA GLY A 109 0.61 -42.64 18.86
C GLY A 109 -0.36 -41.47 19.01
N LEU A 110 -0.35 -40.51 18.07
CA LEU A 110 -1.35 -39.44 18.00
C LEU A 110 -2.76 -40.05 18.00
N PRO A 111 -3.62 -39.71 18.98
CA PRO A 111 -5.00 -40.19 19.00
C PRO A 111 -5.83 -39.60 17.85
N ASP A 112 -6.92 -40.27 17.50
CA ASP A 112 -7.93 -39.70 16.60
C ASP A 112 -8.51 -38.41 17.19
N GLY A 113 -8.65 -37.36 16.39
CA GLY A 113 -9.13 -36.07 16.88
C GLY A 113 -8.77 -34.87 16.00
N ALA A 114 -9.04 -33.68 16.54
CA ALA A 114 -8.69 -32.41 15.94
C ALA A 114 -7.31 -31.94 16.44
N TYR A 115 -6.55 -31.36 15.52
CA TYR A 115 -5.19 -30.90 15.73
C TYR A 115 -4.99 -29.53 15.12
N GLN A 116 -4.05 -28.78 15.70
CA GLN A 116 -3.58 -27.51 15.17
C GLN A 116 -2.06 -27.54 15.04
N LEU A 117 -1.57 -27.43 13.81
CA LEU A 117 -0.17 -27.09 13.55
C LEU A 117 0.02 -25.59 13.81
N ARG A 118 0.71 -25.26 14.90
CA ARG A 118 1.04 -23.88 15.30
C ARG A 118 2.49 -23.62 14.96
N TRP A 119 2.75 -22.55 14.22
CA TRP A 119 4.10 -22.31 13.71
C TRP A 119 4.50 -20.84 13.85
N ARG A 120 5.82 -20.63 13.95
CA ARG A 120 6.49 -19.35 13.84
C ARG A 120 7.83 -19.59 13.16
N VAL A 121 8.16 -18.79 12.15
CA VAL A 121 9.47 -18.80 11.49
C VAL A 121 9.97 -17.37 11.32
N VAL A 122 11.26 -17.21 11.07
CA VAL A 122 11.85 -15.92 10.73
C VAL A 122 12.29 -15.98 9.28
N SER A 123 11.76 -15.09 8.44
CA SER A 123 12.20 -14.95 7.05
C SER A 123 13.70 -14.63 6.96
N ALA A 124 14.32 -14.95 5.83
CA ALA A 124 15.66 -14.48 5.49
C ALA A 124 15.82 -12.94 5.57
N ASP A 125 14.73 -12.17 5.48
CA ASP A 125 14.75 -10.70 5.66
C ASP A 125 14.75 -10.25 7.14
N GLY A 126 14.61 -11.19 8.08
CA GLY A 126 14.63 -10.97 9.52
C GLY A 126 13.27 -10.75 10.17
N HIS A 127 12.16 -10.74 9.41
CA HIS A 127 10.83 -10.59 9.99
C HIS A 127 10.25 -11.92 10.48
N PRO A 128 9.75 -11.98 11.72
CA PRO A 128 9.03 -13.15 12.17
C PRO A 128 7.62 -13.19 11.59
N ILE A 129 7.22 -14.36 11.11
CA ILE A 129 5.85 -14.68 10.69
C ILE A 129 5.36 -15.89 11.48
N SER A 130 4.04 -16.01 11.66
CA SER A 130 3.42 -17.08 12.44
C SER A 130 2.00 -17.34 11.98
N GLY A 131 1.49 -18.53 12.27
CA GLY A 131 0.12 -18.90 11.95
C GLY A 131 -0.27 -20.25 12.53
N THR A 132 -1.42 -20.73 12.09
CA THR A 132 -2.01 -22.00 12.47
C THR A 132 -2.55 -22.70 11.24
N VAL A 133 -2.53 -24.04 11.25
CA VAL A 133 -3.22 -24.88 10.27
C VAL A 133 -4.01 -25.93 11.04
N ASP A 134 -5.34 -25.93 10.88
CA ASP A 134 -6.20 -26.90 11.55
C ASP A 134 -6.35 -28.16 10.68
N PHE A 135 -6.28 -29.36 11.26
CA PHE A 135 -6.49 -30.63 10.57
C PHE A 135 -7.07 -31.69 11.52
N THR A 136 -7.51 -32.82 10.98
CA THR A 136 -8.09 -33.92 11.77
C THR A 136 -7.46 -35.25 11.42
N ILE A 137 -7.37 -36.15 12.40
CA ILE A 137 -6.86 -37.53 12.25
C ILE A 137 -7.96 -38.51 12.64
N GLY A 138 -8.09 -39.58 11.84
CA GLY A 138 -8.86 -40.77 12.16
C GLY A 138 -10.37 -40.56 12.17
N SER A 139 -11.11 -41.37 12.91
CA SER A 139 -12.59 -41.34 12.83
C SER A 139 -13.15 -40.28 13.76
N VAL A 140 -13.41 -39.07 13.27
CA VAL A 140 -14.32 -38.15 13.97
C VAL A 140 -15.69 -38.84 13.99
N PRO A 141 -16.36 -39.05 15.14
CA PRO A 141 -17.68 -39.66 15.14
C PRO A 141 -18.57 -38.84 14.22
N GLU A 142 -19.08 -39.47 13.15
CA GLU A 142 -20.09 -38.89 12.28
C GLU A 142 -21.27 -38.46 13.15
N THR A 143 -21.30 -37.18 13.51
CA THR A 143 -22.57 -36.56 13.88
C THR A 143 -23.30 -36.35 12.57
N ASP A 144 -24.04 -37.39 12.18
CA ASP A 144 -25.15 -37.39 11.23
C ASP A 144 -25.10 -36.25 10.18
N ALA A 145 -24.15 -36.34 9.25
CA ALA A 145 -24.13 -35.53 8.04
C ALA A 145 -24.98 -36.20 6.95
N ALA A 146 -26.21 -36.59 7.30
CA ALA A 146 -27.24 -37.01 6.35
C ALA A 146 -28.35 -35.94 6.28
N ALA A 147 -28.06 -34.80 5.64
CA ALA A 147 -29.00 -34.03 4.80
C ALA A 147 -28.45 -32.62 4.47
N ALA A 148 -27.69 -32.51 3.39
CA ALA A 148 -27.70 -31.30 2.57
C ALA A 148 -27.28 -31.67 1.13
N GLU A 149 -28.25 -32.16 0.36
CA GLU A 149 -28.15 -32.17 -1.10
C GLU A 149 -27.85 -30.77 -1.66
N PRO A 150 -27.15 -30.68 -2.81
CA PRO A 150 -26.70 -29.42 -3.38
C PRO A 150 -27.89 -28.61 -3.90
N ARG A 151 -28.24 -27.52 -3.21
CA ARG A 151 -29.24 -26.58 -3.71
C ARG A 151 -28.57 -25.51 -4.57
N ALA A 152 -28.94 -25.51 -5.85
CA ALA A 152 -28.58 -24.53 -6.84
C ALA A 152 -28.76 -23.07 -6.38
N THR A 153 -27.89 -22.23 -6.94
CA THR A 153 -27.85 -20.76 -6.92
C THR A 153 -29.23 -20.09 -7.01
N PRO A 154 -29.44 -19.00 -6.26
CA PRO A 154 -30.03 -17.80 -6.86
C PRO A 154 -29.07 -16.62 -6.87
N ALA A 155 -29.22 -15.83 -7.93
CA ALA A 155 -28.44 -14.67 -8.31
C ALA A 155 -28.43 -13.51 -7.27
N ALA A 156 -27.34 -12.74 -7.37
CA ALA A 156 -27.19 -11.30 -7.15
C ALA A 156 -28.22 -10.59 -6.26
N VAL A 157 -27.72 -10.11 -5.11
CA VAL A 157 -28.16 -8.84 -4.53
C VAL A 157 -26.93 -7.96 -4.40
N ALA A 158 -26.91 -6.88 -5.17
CA ALA A 158 -26.00 -5.78 -4.97
C ALA A 158 -26.25 -5.20 -3.57
N ALA A 159 -25.20 -5.13 -2.77
CA ALA A 159 -25.13 -4.25 -1.61
C ALA A 159 -23.89 -3.37 -1.83
N GLU A 160 -24.15 -2.14 -2.30
CA GLU A 160 -23.26 -1.02 -2.06
C GLU A 160 -23.06 -0.89 -0.55
N SER A 161 -21.81 -0.85 -0.11
CA SER A 161 -21.42 -0.23 1.15
C SER A 161 -19.95 0.14 1.08
N ASP A 162 -19.77 1.39 0.66
CA ASP A 162 -18.94 2.39 1.31
C ASP A 162 -17.44 2.12 1.49
N THR A 163 -16.69 3.03 0.87
CA THR A 163 -15.24 3.17 1.05
C THR A 163 -14.96 3.79 2.42
N ALA A 164 -15.15 3.00 3.48
CA ALA A 164 -14.66 3.36 4.80
C ALA A 164 -13.20 2.91 4.94
N VAL A 165 -12.29 3.69 4.35
CA VAL A 165 -10.88 3.71 4.78
C VAL A 165 -10.87 4.22 6.22
N THR A 166 -10.96 3.28 7.16
CA THR A 166 -10.56 3.50 8.55
C THR A 166 -9.43 2.53 8.87
N GLY A 167 -8.34 2.66 8.10
CA GLY A 167 -7.04 2.15 8.50
C GLY A 167 -6.37 3.23 9.34
N GLY A 168 -6.40 3.06 10.66
CA GLY A 168 -5.55 3.81 11.57
C GLY A 168 -4.12 3.72 11.07
N SER A 169 -3.63 4.83 10.55
CA SER A 169 -2.25 4.95 10.16
C SER A 169 -1.68 6.10 10.97
N ASP A 170 -0.89 5.72 11.97
CA ASP A 170 0.18 6.56 12.47
C ASP A 170 1.23 6.71 11.35
N PHE A 171 0.81 7.28 10.20
CA PHE A 171 1.74 7.94 9.32
C PHE A 171 2.19 9.19 10.07
N PRO A 172 3.50 9.38 10.31
CA PRO A 172 3.94 10.59 10.98
C PRO A 172 3.46 11.78 10.14
N LEU A 173 2.71 12.70 10.76
CA LEU A 173 2.20 13.97 10.19
C LEU A 173 3.28 14.78 9.44
N LEU A 174 4.54 14.41 9.56
CA LEU A 174 5.69 14.87 8.81
C LEU A 174 5.58 14.58 7.30
N LEU A 175 5.01 13.45 6.86
CA LEU A 175 5.00 13.08 5.43
C LEU A 175 3.94 13.87 4.64
N THR A 176 2.74 14.06 5.20
CA THR A 176 1.71 14.97 4.65
C THR A 176 2.16 16.43 4.71
N GLY A 177 2.87 16.83 5.77
CA GLY A 177 3.48 18.16 5.88
C GLY A 177 4.54 18.43 4.80
N LEU A 178 5.38 17.45 4.46
CA LEU A 178 6.42 17.57 3.43
C LEU A 178 5.86 17.73 2.01
N ILE A 179 4.77 17.04 1.70
CA ILE A 179 4.08 17.18 0.40
C ILE A 179 3.48 18.58 0.26
N GLY A 180 2.80 19.08 1.31
CA GLY A 180 2.26 20.43 1.34
C GLY A 180 3.34 21.52 1.25
N ALA A 181 4.46 21.34 1.96
CA ALA A 181 5.59 22.27 1.94
C ALA A 181 6.26 22.33 0.56
N SER A 182 6.41 21.20 -0.12
CA SER A 182 7.03 21.12 -1.45
C SER A 182 6.22 21.88 -2.51
N VAL A 183 4.89 21.72 -2.48
CA VAL A 183 3.96 22.47 -3.34
C VAL A 183 4.00 23.97 -3.01
N GLY A 184 3.99 24.32 -1.73
CA GLY A 184 4.08 25.71 -1.27
C GLY A 184 5.37 26.41 -1.72
N ILE A 185 6.53 25.74 -1.60
CA ILE A 185 7.84 26.25 -2.02
C ILE A 185 7.89 26.46 -3.53
N GLY A 186 7.35 25.52 -4.32
CA GLY A 186 7.26 25.66 -5.77
C GLY A 186 6.44 26.87 -6.21
N VAL A 187 5.28 27.08 -5.58
CA VAL A 187 4.42 28.25 -5.85
C VAL A 187 5.09 29.55 -5.40
N TYR A 188 5.78 29.56 -4.27
CA TYR A 188 6.46 30.73 -3.72
C TYR A 188 7.66 31.16 -4.58
N LEU A 189 8.51 30.22 -5.01
CA LEU A 189 9.64 30.50 -5.90
C LEU A 189 9.16 31.03 -7.26
N LEU A 190 8.07 30.48 -7.80
CA LEU A 190 7.44 30.97 -9.02
C LEU A 190 6.90 32.40 -8.86
N ALA A 191 6.32 32.74 -7.70
CA ALA A 191 5.86 34.09 -7.40
C ALA A 191 7.02 35.10 -7.29
N LEU A 192 8.17 34.68 -6.75
CA LEU A 192 9.38 35.51 -6.67
C LEU A 192 10.01 35.77 -8.05
N LEU A 193 10.06 34.75 -8.91
CA LEU A 193 10.52 34.87 -10.30
C LEU A 193 9.64 35.85 -11.10
N ARG A 194 8.33 35.87 -10.84
CA ARG A 194 7.39 36.84 -11.43
C ARG A 194 7.56 38.26 -10.88
N ARG A 195 8.00 38.43 -9.63
CA ARG A 195 8.21 39.75 -9.01
C ARG A 195 9.47 40.45 -9.51
N ARG A 196 10.54 39.70 -9.81
CA ARG A 196 11.80 40.25 -10.36
C ARG A 196 11.68 40.77 -11.80
N GLY A 197 10.62 40.42 -12.53
CA GLY A 197 10.37 40.85 -13.89
C GLY A 197 9.54 42.13 -14.05
N ARG A 198 9.29 42.90 -12.99
CA ARG A 198 8.58 44.20 -13.09
C ARG A 198 9.60 45.35 -13.25
N PRO A 199 9.84 45.89 -14.45
CA PRO A 199 10.68 47.07 -14.60
C PRO A 199 10.03 48.28 -13.93
N HIS A 200 10.81 49.01 -13.13
CA HIS A 200 10.44 50.33 -12.61
C HIS A 200 10.13 51.25 -13.81
N VAL A 201 8.88 51.69 -13.93
CA VAL A 201 8.49 52.71 -14.91
C VAL A 201 9.23 53.99 -14.55
N ALA A 202 10.26 54.33 -15.31
CA ALA A 202 10.95 55.60 -15.21
C ALA A 202 9.96 56.73 -15.54
N ARG A 203 9.77 57.64 -14.59
CA ARG A 203 8.98 58.87 -14.73
C ARG A 203 9.63 59.74 -15.81
N ALA A 204 9.05 59.77 -17.00
CA ALA A 204 9.48 60.67 -18.07
C ALA A 204 9.26 62.13 -17.62
N HIS A 205 10.34 62.89 -17.56
CA HIS A 205 10.30 64.34 -17.38
C HIS A 205 9.76 64.99 -18.66
N ASN A 206 8.61 65.63 -18.59
CA ASN A 206 8.16 66.57 -19.61
C ASN A 206 8.31 67.99 -19.03
N ASN A 207 9.42 68.65 -19.34
CA ASN A 207 9.64 70.05 -18.95
C ASN A 207 9.43 70.93 -20.19
N THR A 208 8.22 71.49 -20.27
CA THR A 208 7.86 72.57 -21.18
C THR A 208 8.59 73.84 -20.74
N LEU A 209 9.57 74.32 -21.51
CA LEU A 209 10.10 75.68 -21.33
C LEU A 209 9.52 76.62 -22.39
N HIS A 210 8.63 77.48 -21.92
CA HIS A 210 8.16 78.69 -22.59
C HIS A 210 8.90 79.87 -21.92
N HIS A 211 9.69 80.65 -22.66
CA HIS A 211 9.79 82.10 -22.41
C HIS A 211 10.42 82.85 -23.60
N PRO A 212 9.81 83.96 -24.06
CA PRO A 212 10.43 84.93 -24.97
C PRO A 212 11.19 86.02 -24.21
N THR A 213 12.23 86.60 -24.82
CA THR A 213 12.53 88.05 -24.96
C THR A 213 13.99 88.23 -25.37
N ASN A 214 14.26 88.98 -26.43
CA ASN A 214 15.42 89.87 -26.42
C ASN A 214 15.15 91.09 -27.30
N GLY A 215 15.09 92.25 -26.64
CA GLY A 215 15.32 93.56 -27.24
C GLY A 215 16.47 94.19 -26.47
N ILE A 216 17.50 94.63 -27.18
CA ILE A 216 18.00 96.01 -27.35
C ILE A 216 18.90 95.95 -28.59
#